data_AF-A0A7V4JNN5-F1
#
_entry.id   AF-A0A7V4JNN5-F1
#
_cell.length_a   1.000
_cell.length_b   1.000
_cell.length_c   1.000
_cell.angle_alpha   90.00
_cell.angle_beta   90.00
_cell.angle_gamma   90.00
#
_symmetry.space_group_name_H-M   'P 1'
#
loop_
_entity.id
_entity.type
_entity.pdbx_description
1 polymer ?
#
loop_
_entity_poly.entity_id
_entity_poly.type
_entity_poly.pdbx_seq_one_letter_code
_entity_poly.pdbx_strand_id
1 'polypeptide(L)' 'SIDPLHKRREAMLLNAWPEVVGNAIAHRTSRMEIKKRVLYVYMNSSVARSEIMAIRHSIVKALNEKAGKEIIEDIIVR' A
#
# COMPACT_ATOMS: atom_id res chain seq x y z
N SER A 1 -1.86 20.55 10.94
CA SER A 1 -3.31 20.31 10.77
C SER A 1 -3.46 19.14 9.81
N ILE A 2 -4.12 18.04 10.19
CA ILE A 2 -4.32 16.91 9.26
C ILE A 2 -5.35 17.37 8.23
N ASP A 3 -4.89 17.62 7.00
CA ASP A 3 -5.70 17.98 5.85
C ASP A 3 -6.75 16.88 5.58
N PRO A 4 -8.07 17.16 5.63
CA PRO A 4 -9.12 16.17 5.33
C PRO A 4 -8.96 15.52 3.95
N LEU A 5 -8.38 16.23 2.99
CA LEU A 5 -8.06 15.70 1.66
C LEU A 5 -6.94 14.65 1.72
N HIS A 6 -5.97 14.82 2.61
CA HIS A 6 -4.90 13.85 2.83
C HIS A 6 -5.46 12.52 3.34
N LYS A 7 -6.34 12.56 4.35
CA LYS A 7 -7.01 11.35 4.87
C LYS A 7 -7.85 10.63 3.82
N ARG A 8 -8.54 11.38 2.95
CA ARG A 8 -9.29 10.79 1.84
C ARG A 8 -8.38 10.08 0.83
N ARG A 9 -7.21 10.67 0.52
CA ARG A 9 -6.22 10.06 -0.39
C ARG A 9 -5.59 8.80 0.20
N GLU A 10 -5.30 8.78 1.51
CA GLU A 10 -4.86 7.56 2.20
C GLU A 10 -5.91 6.44 2.03
N ALA A 11 -7.20 6.73 2.24
CA ALA A 11 -8.26 5.73 2.06
C ALA A 11 -8.38 5.25 0.60
N MET A 12 -8.25 6.16 -0.38
CA MET A 12 -8.22 5.80 -1.81
C MET A 12 -7.08 4.83 -2.12
N LEU A 13 -5.89 5.08 -1.57
CA LEU A 13 -4.72 4.23 -1.76
C LEU A 13 -4.95 2.82 -1.20
N LEU A 14 -5.51 2.72 0.01
CA LEU A 14 -5.83 1.43 0.63
C LEU A 14 -6.86 0.64 -0.21
N ASN A 15 -7.85 1.33 -0.78
CA ASN A 15 -8.85 0.70 -1.63
C ASN A 15 -8.30 0.25 -2.99
N ALA A 16 -7.24 0.90 -3.49
CA ALA A 16 -6.59 0.55 -4.75
C ALA A 16 -5.66 -0.67 -4.63
N TRP A 17 -5.38 -1.16 -3.42
CA TRP A 17 -4.45 -2.27 -3.20
C TRP A 17 -4.73 -3.52 -4.05
N PRO A 18 -5.96 -4.07 -4.10
CA PRO A 18 -6.23 -5.28 -4.90
C PRO A 18 -6.03 -5.06 -6.40
N GLU A 19 -6.25 -3.85 -6.90
CA GLU A 19 -6.01 -3.50 -8.30
C GLU A 19 -4.51 -3.46 -8.61
N VAL A 20 -3.69 -2.96 -7.67
CA VAL A 20 -2.23 -2.81 -7.87
C VAL A 20 -1.48 -4.13 -7.70
N VAL A 21 -1.84 -4.94 -6.70
CA VAL A 21 -1.09 -6.17 -6.38
C VAL A 21 -1.78 -7.46 -6.85
N GLY A 22 -3.02 -7.37 -7.33
CA GLY A 22 -3.85 -8.51 -7.70
C GLY A 22 -4.49 -9.22 -6.50
N ASN A 23 -5.57 -9.95 -6.78
CA ASN A 23 -6.41 -10.60 -5.76
C ASN A 23 -5.66 -11.65 -4.92
N ALA A 24 -4.68 -12.35 -5.50
CA ALA A 24 -3.93 -13.39 -4.80
C ALA A 24 -3.13 -12.85 -3.60
N ILE A 25 -2.48 -11.69 -3.78
CA ILE A 25 -1.76 -11.00 -2.71
C ILE A 25 -2.74 -10.31 -1.78
N ALA A 26 -3.75 -9.62 -2.34
CA ALA A 26 -4.73 -8.87 -1.54
C ALA A 26 -5.48 -9.76 -0.53
N HIS A 27 -5.86 -10.99 -0.91
CA HIS A 27 -6.50 -11.94 0.00
C HIS A 27 -5.60 -12.40 1.16
N ARG A 28 -4.28 -12.27 1.04
CA ARG A 28 -3.30 -12.63 2.08
C ARG A 28 -2.93 -11.45 2.97
N THR A 29 -3.29 -10.24 2.58
CA THR A 29 -3.14 -9.02 3.38
C THR A 29 -4.23 -8.96 4.43
N SER A 30 -3.86 -9.12 5.70
CA SER A 30 -4.82 -9.09 6.81
C SER A 30 -5.15 -7.67 7.27
N ARG A 31 -4.20 -6.76 7.14
CA ARG A 31 -4.34 -5.36 7.53
C ARG A 31 -3.38 -4.48 6.73
N MET A 32 -3.79 -3.24 6.52
CA MET A 32 -2.92 -2.17 6.05
C MET A 32 -3.07 -0.93 6.91
N GLU A 33 -1.99 -0.19 7.08
CA GLU A 33 -2.01 1.15 7.69
C GLU A 33 -0.91 2.03 7.13
N ILE A 34 -1.19 3.33 7.01
CA ILE A 34 -0.19 4.31 6.60
C ILE A 34 0.27 5.07 7.84
N LYS A 35 1.59 5.08 8.07
CA LYS A 35 2.20 5.82 9.19
C LYS A 35 3.48 6.47 8.72
N LYS A 36 3.60 7.79 8.94
CA LYS A 36 4.76 8.59 8.53
C LYS A 36 5.15 8.33 7.07
N ARG A 37 4.17 8.35 6.17
CA ARG A 37 4.34 8.12 4.72
C ARG A 37 4.87 6.72 4.36
N VAL A 38 4.77 5.75 5.26
CA VAL A 38 5.07 4.33 4.96
C VAL A 38 3.78 3.52 5.04
N LEU A 39 3.51 2.72 4.00
CA LEU A 39 2.44 1.73 4.02
C LEU A 39 2.93 0.45 4.69
N TYR A 40 2.35 0.12 5.83
CA TYR A 40 2.56 -1.14 6.51
C TYR A 40 1.52 -2.14 6.03
N VAL A 41 1.99 -3.29 5.56
CA VAL A 41 1.15 -4.38 5.06
C VAL A 41 1.38 -5.60 5.95
N TYR A 42 0.34 -6.09 6.60
CA TYR A 42 0.43 -7.23 7.51
C TYR A 42 0.01 -8.51 6.79
N MET A 43 0.87 -9.54 6.81
CA MET A 43 0.56 -10.85 6.24
C MET A 43 1.45 -11.96 6.80
N ASN A 44 0.91 -13.19 6.87
CA ASN A 44 1.62 -14.37 7.36
C ASN A 44 2.34 -15.16 6.24
N SER A 45 2.25 -14.73 4.98
CA SER A 45 2.84 -15.43 3.83
C SER A 45 4.24 -14.89 3.53
N SER A 46 5.26 -15.73 3.72
CA SER A 46 6.65 -15.41 3.35
C SER A 46 6.84 -15.26 1.84
N VAL A 47 6.12 -16.05 1.03
CA VAL A 47 6.17 -15.97 -0.44
C VAL A 47 5.61 -14.63 -0.93
N ALA A 48 4.39 -14.27 -0.51
CA ALA A 48 3.78 -13.00 -0.92
C ALA A 48 4.60 -11.78 -0.43
N ARG A 49 5.20 -11.88 0.77
CA ARG A 49 6.15 -10.87 1.25
C ARG A 49 7.32 -10.68 0.27
N SER A 50 7.97 -11.76 -0.13
CA SER A 50 9.11 -11.69 -1.06
C SER A 50 8.71 -11.12 -2.42
N GLU A 51 7.54 -11.51 -2.95
CA GLU A 51 6.98 -10.97 -4.19
C GLU A 51 6.78 -9.44 -4.08
N ILE A 52 6.10 -8.97 -3.03
CA ILE A 52 5.90 -7.53 -2.81
C ILE A 52 7.23 -6.80 -2.68
N MET A 53 8.19 -7.34 -1.91
CA MET A 53 9.49 -6.70 -1.72
C MET A 53 10.28 -6.58 -3.01
N ALA A 54 10.17 -7.57 -3.92
CA ALA A 54 10.83 -7.54 -5.22
C ALA A 54 10.31 -6.41 -6.12
N ILE A 55 9.03 -6.04 -6.01
CA ILE A 55 8.39 -5.02 -6.85
C ILE A 55 7.93 -3.77 -6.08
N ARG A 56 8.42 -3.56 -4.85
CA ARG A 56 7.90 -2.54 -3.92
C ARG A 56 7.85 -1.13 -4.52
N HIS A 57 8.88 -0.75 -5.29
CA HIS A 57 8.98 0.59 -5.88
C HIS A 57 7.90 0.82 -6.94
N SER A 58 7.58 -0.21 -7.73
CA SER A 58 6.48 -0.16 -8.71
C SER A 58 5.12 -0.07 -8.02
N ILE A 59 4.93 -0.78 -6.91
CA ILE A 59 3.69 -0.71 -6.12
C ILE A 59 3.52 0.69 -5.52
N VAL A 60 4.56 1.27 -4.90
CA VAL A 60 4.54 2.64 -4.34
C VAL A 60 4.14 3.65 -5.41
N LYS A 61 4.76 3.55 -6.60
CA LYS A 61 4.46 4.44 -7.73
C LYS A 61 3.00 4.32 -8.16
N ALA A 62 2.51 3.12 -8.43
CA ALA A 62 1.14 2.87 -8.89
C ALA A 62 0.09 3.35 -7.87
N LEU A 63 0.34 3.12 -6.59
CA LEU A 63 -0.54 3.57 -5.50
C LEU A 63 -0.63 5.09 -5.39
N ASN A 64 0.50 5.79 -5.51
CA ASN A 64 0.53 7.26 -5.51
C ASN A 64 -0.10 7.87 -6.77
N GLU A 65 0.07 7.23 -7.93
CA GLU A 65 -0.58 7.63 -9.18
C GLU A 65 -2.11 7.58 -9.06
N LYS A 66 -2.64 6.51 -8.44
CA LYS A 66 -4.07 6.38 -8.13
C LYS A 66 -4.58 7.46 -7.17
N ALA A 67 -3.75 7.91 -6.24
CA ALA A 67 -4.09 8.98 -5.31
C ALA A 67 -3.92 10.40 -5.89
N GLY A 68 -3.30 10.53 -7.08
CA GLY A 68 -2.99 11.80 -7.74
C GLY A 68 -2.00 12.68 -6.96
N LYS A 69 -1.30 12.12 -5.97
CA LYS A 69 -0.28 12.79 -5.15
C LYS A 69 0.59 11.73 -4.48
N GLU A 70 1.83 12.10 -4.18
CA GLU A 70 2.72 11.27 -3.36
C GLU A 70 2.27 11.24 -1.89
N ILE A 71 1.65 10.14 -1.49
CA ILE A 71 1.15 9.87 -0.13
C ILE A 71 2.11 8.98 0.64
N ILE A 72 2.65 7.95 -0.01
CA ILE A 72 3.60 7.01 0.59
C ILE A 72 4.96 7.06 -0.14
N GLU A 73 6.03 6.80 0.60
CA GLU A 73 7.40 6.75 0.10
C GLU A 73 7.95 5.32 0.07
N ASP A 74 7.40 4.44 0.92
CA ASP A 74 7.87 3.05 1.05
C ASP A 74 6.77 2.11 1.53
N ILE A 75 7.03 0.80 1.42
CA ILE A 75 6.20 -0.30 1.90
C ILE A 75 7.02 -1.18 2.84
N ILE A 76 6.48 -1.43 4.03
CA ILE A 76 7.02 -2.43 4.96
C ILE A 76 6.00 -3.55 5.11
N VAL A 77 6.41 -4.77 4.78
CA VAL A 77 5.61 -5.96 5.07
C VAL A 77 5.96 -6.47 6.46
N ARG A 78 4.95 -6.73 7.29
CA ARG A 78 5.05 -7.30 8.65
C ARG A 78 4.48 -8.71 8.69
#